data_AF-A0A4Q0QKQ0-F1
#
_entry.id   AF-A0A4Q0QKQ0-F1
#
_cell.length_a   1.000
_cell.length_b   1.000
_cell.length_c   1.000
_cell.angle_alpha   90.00
_cell.angle_beta   90.00
_cell.angle_gamma   90.00
#
_symmetry.space_group_name_H-M   'P 1'
#
loop_
_entity.id
_entity.type
_entity.pdbx_description
1 polymer ?
#
loop_
_entity_poly.entity_id
_entity_poly.type
_entity_poly.pdbx_seq_one_letter_code
_entity_poly.pdbx_strand_id
1 'polypeptide(L)'
;MTDFDPSQHRMIPTQRWFEDFILGERFVLPSRTQTSAVFAAFQTASGDTHPVHYDVEYCRARGMPHLLAHGFQTLIHTAPGAGLFPFMVEESLVGFLEQSSRFLNPVFADDTLYPALEVTELVPGRTTGVVTLKSTVFNQRKELVLEGTQKFLIRKRPAG
;
A
#
# COMPACT_ATOMS: atom_id res chain seq x y z
N MET A 1 41.91 5.09 0.19
CA MET A 1 40.79 4.41 -0.50
C MET A 1 39.59 4.51 0.40
N THR A 2 38.38 4.63 -0.14
CA THR A 2 37.14 4.73 0.67
C THR A 2 36.64 3.34 1.04
N ASP A 3 36.08 3.18 2.24
CA ASP A 3 35.42 1.96 2.71
C ASP A 3 33.97 1.84 2.21
N PHE A 4 33.55 2.70 1.27
CA PHE A 4 32.23 2.67 0.67
C PHE A 4 32.05 1.43 -0.21
N ASP A 5 31.10 0.58 0.16
CA ASP A 5 30.64 -0.55 -0.65
C ASP A 5 29.16 -0.35 -1.04
N PRO A 6 28.83 -0.15 -2.32
CA PRO A 6 27.45 -0.02 -2.77
C PRO A 6 26.60 -1.26 -2.50
N SER A 7 27.20 -2.45 -2.30
CA SER A 7 26.47 -3.68 -1.94
C SER A 7 25.85 -3.63 -0.53
N GLN A 8 26.42 -2.79 0.34
CA GLN A 8 25.96 -2.57 1.71
C GLN A 8 25.08 -1.32 1.83
N HIS A 9 24.76 -0.65 0.72
CA HIS A 9 23.94 0.55 0.71
C HIS A 9 22.45 0.21 0.85
N ARG A 10 22.00 -0.05 2.09
CA ARG A 10 20.61 -0.36 2.41
C ARG A 10 19.96 0.73 3.25
N MET A 11 18.67 0.96 3.03
CA MET A 11 17.88 1.88 3.85
C MET A 11 17.67 1.33 5.27
N ILE A 12 17.37 0.03 5.39
CA ILE A 12 17.23 -0.67 6.67
C ILE A 12 18.31 -1.74 6.75
N PRO A 13 19.28 -1.62 7.68
CA PRO A 13 20.37 -2.61 7.79
C PRO A 13 19.91 -4.00 8.22
N THR A 14 18.77 -4.09 8.91
CA THR A 14 18.26 -5.35 9.48
C THR A 14 17.39 -6.10 8.46
N GLN A 15 17.86 -7.27 8.03
CA GLN A 15 17.09 -8.22 7.24
C GLN A 15 16.16 -9.04 8.13
N ARG A 16 14.87 -9.10 7.76
CA ARG A 16 13.85 -9.94 8.39
C ARG A 16 13.53 -11.16 7.54
N TRP A 17 13.10 -12.22 8.19
CA TRP A 17 12.63 -13.46 7.59
C TRP A 17 11.21 -13.76 8.06
N PHE A 18 10.58 -14.80 7.52
CA PHE A 18 9.21 -15.17 7.91
C PHE A 18 9.01 -15.26 9.43
N GLU A 19 9.98 -15.83 10.16
CA GLU A 19 9.93 -16.02 11.62
C GLU A 19 9.94 -14.71 12.41
N ASP A 20 10.36 -13.59 11.81
CA ASP A 20 10.50 -12.32 12.51
C ASP A 20 9.18 -11.55 12.61
N PHE A 21 8.16 -11.95 11.86
CA PHE A 21 6.84 -11.29 11.87
C PHE A 21 5.98 -11.79 13.01
N ILE A 22 5.21 -10.88 13.60
CA ILE A 22 4.26 -11.18 14.67
C ILE A 22 2.86 -10.68 14.30
N LEU A 23 1.83 -11.41 14.73
CA LEU A 23 0.44 -10.99 14.52
C LEU A 23 0.16 -9.66 15.22
N GLY A 24 -0.59 -8.79 14.54
CA GLY A 24 -0.91 -7.43 15.00
C GLY A 24 0.20 -6.40 14.75
N GLU A 25 1.36 -6.80 14.22
CA GLU A 25 2.40 -5.85 13.83
C GLU A 25 1.88 -4.89 12.74
N ARG A 26 2.06 -3.59 12.96
CA ARG A 26 1.50 -2.55 12.11
C ARG A 26 2.57 -1.74 11.40
N PHE A 27 2.45 -1.59 10.09
CA PHE A 27 3.26 -0.74 9.24
C PHE A 27 2.44 0.46 8.78
N VAL A 28 2.70 1.63 9.36
CA VAL A 28 2.06 2.89 8.94
C VAL A 28 2.73 3.37 7.65
N LEU A 29 1.91 3.83 6.71
CA LEU A 29 2.35 4.34 5.42
C LEU A 29 2.17 5.87 5.38
N PRO A 30 2.93 6.61 4.54
CA PRO A 30 2.84 8.06 4.46
C PRO A 30 1.43 8.54 4.10
N SER A 31 0.96 9.58 4.78
CA SER A 31 -0.31 10.21 4.42
C SER A 31 -0.22 10.89 3.05
N ARG A 32 -1.34 10.94 2.32
CA ARG A 32 -1.39 11.58 0.99
C ARG A 32 -2.70 12.33 0.75
N THR A 33 -2.60 13.64 0.57
CA THR A 33 -3.70 14.45 0.03
C THR A 33 -3.91 14.13 -1.44
N GLN A 34 -5.15 13.86 -1.83
CA GLN A 34 -5.54 13.52 -3.20
C GLN A 34 -5.66 14.78 -4.05
N THR A 35 -4.50 15.38 -4.37
CA THR A 35 -4.42 16.56 -5.23
C THR A 35 -4.70 16.22 -6.69
N SER A 36 -4.98 17.24 -7.51
CA SER A 36 -5.13 17.08 -8.97
C SER A 36 -3.94 16.37 -9.64
N ALA A 37 -2.72 16.57 -9.13
CA ALA A 37 -1.53 15.88 -9.64
C ALA A 37 -1.57 14.37 -9.40
N VAL A 38 -2.10 13.91 -8.26
CA VAL A 38 -2.26 12.47 -7.97
C VAL A 38 -3.31 11.85 -8.89
N PHE A 39 -4.42 12.55 -9.10
CA PHE A 39 -5.45 12.13 -10.06
C PHE A 39 -4.89 12.01 -11.48
N ALA A 40 -4.19 13.05 -11.96
CA ALA A 40 -3.60 13.08 -13.30
C ALA A 40 -2.55 11.98 -13.49
N ALA A 41 -1.69 11.76 -12.48
CA ALA A 41 -0.69 10.70 -12.53
C ALA A 41 -1.34 9.31 -12.62
N PHE A 42 -2.36 9.03 -11.81
CA PHE A 42 -3.05 7.74 -11.85
C PHE A 42 -3.79 7.54 -13.17
N GLN A 43 -4.52 8.56 -13.63
CA GLN A 43 -5.23 8.51 -14.91
C GLN A 43 -4.27 8.27 -16.07
N THR A 44 -3.12 8.95 -16.10
CA THR A 44 -2.10 8.79 -17.15
C THR A 44 -1.53 7.37 -17.15
N ALA A 45 -1.26 6.80 -15.97
CA ALA A 45 -0.69 5.46 -15.84
C ALA A 45 -1.71 4.35 -16.14
N SER A 46 -2.96 4.52 -15.73
CA SER A 46 -4.01 3.49 -15.84
C SER A 46 -4.79 3.53 -17.15
N GLY A 47 -4.85 4.70 -17.81
CA GLY A 47 -5.76 4.94 -18.94
C GLY A 47 -7.23 5.10 -18.53
N ASP A 48 -7.55 5.06 -17.24
CA ASP A 48 -8.92 5.25 -16.75
C ASP A 48 -9.33 6.72 -16.90
N THR A 49 -10.18 6.96 -17.90
CA THR A 49 -10.56 8.28 -18.38
C THR A 49 -12.06 8.52 -18.26
N HIS A 50 -12.69 7.95 -17.22
CA HIS A 50 -14.06 8.31 -16.90
C HIS A 50 -14.15 9.77 -16.38
N PRO A 51 -15.13 10.59 -16.83
CA PRO A 51 -15.22 12.02 -16.49
C PRO A 51 -15.37 12.33 -15.01
N VAL A 52 -15.82 11.36 -14.19
CA VAL A 52 -15.90 11.53 -12.73
C VAL A 52 -14.53 11.84 -12.08
N HIS A 53 -13.43 11.53 -12.78
CA HIS A 53 -12.06 11.73 -12.31
C HIS A 53 -11.41 13.05 -12.76
N TYR A 54 -11.98 13.78 -13.72
CA TYR A 54 -11.36 15.00 -14.26
C TYR A 54 -12.32 16.14 -14.63
N ASP A 55 -13.62 15.89 -14.75
CA ASP A 55 -14.63 16.88 -15.09
C ASP A 55 -15.45 17.26 -13.83
N VAL A 56 -15.15 18.45 -13.30
CA VAL A 56 -15.81 18.99 -12.11
C VAL A 56 -17.29 19.29 -12.37
N GLU A 57 -17.64 19.74 -13.58
CA GLU A 57 -19.04 20.05 -13.93
C GLU A 57 -19.86 18.76 -14.07
N TYR A 58 -19.26 17.72 -14.65
CA TYR A 58 -19.87 16.38 -14.69
C TYR A 58 -20.21 15.85 -13.29
N CYS A 59 -19.31 16.05 -12.33
CA CYS A 59 -19.48 15.67 -10.93
C CYS A 59 -20.56 16.53 -10.24
N ARG A 60 -20.51 17.85 -10.41
CA ARG A 60 -21.47 18.80 -9.83
C ARG A 60 -22.89 18.54 -10.32
N ALA A 61 -23.06 18.25 -11.62
CA ALA A 61 -24.35 17.89 -12.20
C ALA A 61 -24.96 16.60 -11.61
N ARG A 62 -24.15 15.78 -10.92
CA ARG A 62 -24.55 14.54 -10.23
C ARG A 62 -24.57 14.67 -8.70
N GLY A 63 -24.46 15.90 -8.18
CA GLY A 63 -24.50 16.17 -6.74
C GLY A 63 -23.24 15.73 -5.97
N MET A 64 -22.12 15.47 -6.67
CA MET A 64 -20.85 15.16 -6.02
C MET A 64 -20.15 16.45 -5.58
N PRO A 65 -19.47 16.45 -4.42
CA PRO A 65 -18.79 17.63 -3.89
C PRO A 65 -17.56 18.04 -4.71
N HIS A 66 -16.88 17.07 -5.33
CA HIS A 66 -15.72 17.31 -6.20
C HIS A 66 -15.44 16.07 -7.08
N LEU A 67 -14.22 15.98 -7.64
CA LEU A 67 -13.76 14.84 -8.44
C LEU A 67 -13.67 13.62 -7.53
N LEU A 68 -14.21 12.50 -7.99
CA LEU A 68 -14.16 11.24 -7.26
C LEU A 68 -12.86 10.53 -7.61
N ALA A 69 -12.04 10.13 -6.63
CA ALA A 69 -10.83 9.37 -6.89
C ALA A 69 -11.16 7.99 -7.49
N HIS A 70 -10.28 7.49 -8.34
CA HIS A 70 -10.36 6.10 -8.81
C HIS A 70 -10.29 5.16 -7.59
N GLY A 71 -11.04 4.06 -7.61
CA GLY A 71 -10.92 3.04 -6.56
C GLY A 71 -9.47 2.55 -6.44
N PHE A 72 -8.86 2.18 -7.57
CA PHE A 72 -7.46 1.76 -7.60
C PHE A 72 -6.46 2.88 -7.24
N GLN A 73 -6.76 4.14 -7.50
CA GLN A 73 -5.96 5.27 -6.98
C GLN A 73 -5.95 5.27 -5.46
N THR A 74 -7.08 4.97 -4.81
CA THR A 74 -7.13 4.84 -3.34
C THR A 74 -6.31 3.63 -2.87
N LEU A 75 -6.41 2.51 -3.59
CA LEU A 75 -5.69 1.29 -3.26
C LEU A 75 -4.16 1.44 -3.31
N ILE A 76 -3.60 2.11 -4.33
CA ILE A 76 -2.13 2.19 -4.48
C ILE A 76 -1.44 2.88 -3.31
N HIS A 77 -2.16 3.66 -2.49
CA HIS A 77 -1.61 4.24 -1.25
C HIS A 77 -1.31 3.17 -0.18
N THR A 78 -1.78 1.94 -0.37
CA THR A 78 -1.44 0.77 0.46
C THR A 78 -0.25 -0.03 -0.07
N ALA A 79 0.39 0.42 -1.15
CA ALA A 79 1.58 -0.24 -1.68
C ALA A 79 2.68 -0.30 -0.61
N PRO A 80 3.19 -1.48 -0.24
CA PRO A 80 4.16 -1.61 0.85
C PRO A 80 5.45 -0.83 0.61
N GLY A 81 5.81 -0.60 -0.65
CA GLY A 81 6.95 0.23 -1.09
C GLY A 81 6.94 1.66 -0.56
N ALA A 82 5.78 2.19 -0.15
CA ALA A 82 5.70 3.49 0.47
C ALA A 82 6.18 3.50 1.93
N GLY A 83 6.30 2.34 2.57
CA GLY A 83 6.74 2.18 3.95
C GLY A 83 7.99 1.32 4.07
N LEU A 84 8.31 0.91 5.30
CA LEU A 84 9.55 0.22 5.60
C LEU A 84 9.53 -1.30 5.31
N PHE A 85 8.34 -1.90 5.18
CA PHE A 85 8.20 -3.36 5.01
C PHE A 85 9.13 -3.94 3.95
N PRO A 86 9.13 -3.49 2.67
CA PRO A 86 9.97 -4.11 1.65
C PRO A 86 11.47 -3.92 1.89
N PHE A 87 11.88 -2.82 2.54
CA PHE A 87 13.28 -2.58 2.93
C PHE A 87 13.73 -3.50 4.08
N MET A 88 12.79 -4.03 4.86
CA MET A 88 13.09 -5.04 5.88
C MET A 88 13.16 -6.46 5.32
N VAL A 89 12.60 -6.71 4.13
CA VAL A 89 12.51 -8.06 3.53
C VAL A 89 13.22 -8.18 2.19
N GLU A 90 14.23 -7.35 1.90
CA GLU A 90 14.92 -7.29 0.60
C GLU A 90 15.39 -8.67 0.11
N GLU A 91 16.00 -9.47 0.98
CA GLU A 91 16.49 -10.81 0.63
C GLU A 91 15.44 -11.92 0.77
N SER A 92 14.36 -11.68 1.51
CA SER A 92 13.39 -12.72 1.84
C SER A 92 12.09 -12.62 1.04
N LEU A 93 11.77 -11.47 0.45
CA LEU A 93 10.58 -11.30 -0.36
C LEU A 93 10.69 -12.11 -1.65
N VAL A 94 9.79 -13.07 -1.85
CA VAL A 94 9.75 -13.94 -3.03
C VAL A 94 8.69 -13.48 -4.02
N GLY A 95 7.52 -13.05 -3.53
CA GLY A 95 6.44 -12.64 -4.42
C GLY A 95 5.22 -12.07 -3.70
N PHE A 96 4.43 -11.35 -4.48
CA PHE A 96 3.11 -10.84 -4.11
C PHE A 96 2.05 -11.78 -4.69
N LEU A 97 1.37 -12.53 -3.82
CA LEU A 97 0.52 -13.66 -4.20
C LEU A 97 -0.92 -13.24 -4.48
N GLU A 98 -1.49 -12.42 -3.60
CA GLU A 98 -2.90 -12.06 -3.65
C GLU A 98 -3.12 -10.62 -3.23
N GLN A 99 -4.11 -10.00 -3.85
CA GLN A 99 -4.61 -8.69 -3.47
C GLN A 99 -6.14 -8.68 -3.43
N SER A 100 -6.71 -8.14 -2.35
CA SER A 100 -8.15 -7.90 -2.23
C SER A 100 -8.44 -6.49 -1.72
N SER A 101 -9.59 -5.91 -2.10
CA SER A 101 -10.02 -4.59 -1.63
C SER A 101 -11.53 -4.45 -1.64
N ARG A 102 -12.04 -3.71 -0.65
CA ARG A 102 -13.41 -3.22 -0.54
C ARG A 102 -13.35 -1.70 -0.44
N PHE A 103 -14.02 -1.01 -1.38
CA PHE A 103 -14.13 0.45 -1.40
C PHE A 103 -15.40 0.84 -0.65
N LEU A 104 -15.24 1.29 0.60
CA LEU A 104 -16.34 1.45 1.54
C LEU A 104 -16.98 2.83 1.46
N ASN A 105 -16.17 3.87 1.24
CA ASN A 105 -16.63 5.24 1.15
C ASN A 105 -15.91 5.95 -0.02
N PRO A 106 -16.56 6.93 -0.67
CA PRO A 106 -15.93 7.71 -1.73
C PRO A 106 -14.78 8.54 -1.17
N VAL A 107 -13.73 8.69 -1.96
CA VAL A 107 -12.62 9.60 -1.71
C VAL A 107 -12.71 10.71 -2.74
N PHE A 108 -12.79 11.96 -2.30
CA PHE A 108 -12.86 13.10 -3.20
C PHE A 108 -11.51 13.81 -3.32
N ALA A 109 -11.36 14.65 -4.35
CA ALA A 109 -10.24 15.57 -4.43
C ALA A 109 -10.07 16.34 -3.11
N ASP A 110 -8.82 16.55 -2.74
CA ASP A 110 -8.36 17.19 -1.50
C ASP A 110 -8.64 16.43 -0.19
N ASP A 111 -9.23 15.23 -0.23
CA ASP A 111 -9.20 14.32 0.92
C ASP A 111 -7.76 13.90 1.23
N THR A 112 -7.42 13.79 2.52
CA THR A 112 -6.12 13.27 2.98
C THR A 112 -6.28 11.84 3.46
N LEU A 113 -5.53 10.93 2.85
CA LEU A 113 -5.56 9.50 3.18
C LEU A 113 -4.46 9.12 4.18
N TYR A 114 -4.77 8.19 5.07
CA TYR A 114 -3.91 7.63 6.12
C TYR A 114 -3.89 6.10 6.01
N PRO A 115 -3.07 5.55 5.09
CA PRO A 115 -2.96 4.12 4.87
C PRO A 115 -2.11 3.40 5.94
N ALA A 116 -2.45 2.16 6.23
CA ALA A 116 -1.65 1.26 7.07
C ALA A 116 -1.82 -0.20 6.66
N LEU A 117 -0.79 -0.99 6.97
CA LEU A 117 -0.77 -2.45 6.83
C LEU A 117 -0.65 -3.09 8.21
N GLU A 118 -1.30 -4.24 8.42
CA GLU A 118 -1.22 -4.99 9.68
C GLU A 118 -1.06 -6.49 9.41
N VAL A 119 -0.12 -7.16 10.07
CA VAL A 119 0.04 -8.62 9.98
C VAL A 119 -1.15 -9.30 10.64
N THR A 120 -2.00 -9.94 9.85
CA THR A 120 -3.22 -10.62 10.37
C THR A 120 -3.15 -12.14 10.28
N GLU A 121 -2.20 -12.69 9.52
CA GLU A 121 -2.04 -14.13 9.38
C GLU A 121 -0.59 -14.48 9.01
N LEU A 122 -0.11 -15.58 9.57
CA LEU A 122 1.20 -16.15 9.28
C LEU A 122 1.03 -17.65 9.01
N VAL A 123 1.22 -18.04 7.75
CA VAL A 123 1.08 -19.44 7.33
C VAL A 123 2.46 -20.01 6.99
N PRO A 124 3.08 -20.82 7.87
CA PRO A 124 4.40 -21.38 7.60
C PRO A 124 4.34 -22.43 6.49
N GLY A 125 5.28 -22.38 5.55
CA GLY A 125 5.59 -23.45 4.61
C GLY A 125 6.92 -24.13 4.96
N ARG A 126 7.54 -24.79 3.96
CA ARG A 126 8.79 -25.54 4.16
C ARG A 126 10.04 -24.65 4.17
N THR A 127 10.25 -23.88 3.11
CA THR A 127 11.38 -22.94 2.94
C THR A 127 10.94 -21.48 2.88
N THR A 128 9.64 -21.26 2.83
CA THR A 128 8.95 -19.98 2.79
C THR A 128 7.75 -20.02 3.72
N GLY A 129 7.10 -18.90 3.94
CA GLY A 129 5.78 -18.79 4.54
C GLY A 129 5.03 -17.60 3.95
N VAL A 130 3.71 -17.59 4.13
CA VAL A 130 2.84 -16.51 3.65
C VAL A 130 2.56 -15.57 4.81
N VAL A 131 2.83 -14.28 4.59
CA VAL A 131 2.45 -13.18 5.47
C VAL A 131 1.25 -12.47 4.85
N THR A 132 0.11 -12.50 5.54
CA THR A 132 -1.07 -11.73 5.14
C THR A 132 -1.06 -10.38 5.86
N LEU A 133 -1.09 -9.31 5.08
CA LEU A 133 -1.18 -7.93 5.55
C LEU A 133 -2.59 -7.39 5.29
N LYS A 134 -3.36 -7.09 6.33
CA LYS A 134 -4.59 -6.31 6.21
C LYS A 134 -4.25 -4.88 5.82
N SER A 135 -4.82 -4.41 4.73
CA SER A 135 -4.75 -3.02 4.28
C SER A 135 -5.93 -2.24 4.85
N THR A 136 -5.66 -1.05 5.37
CA THR A 136 -6.69 -0.08 5.76
C THR A 136 -6.32 1.30 5.27
N VAL A 137 -7.31 2.09 4.87
CA VAL A 137 -7.15 3.50 4.53
C VAL A 137 -8.25 4.29 5.22
N PHE A 138 -7.85 5.22 6.07
CA PHE A 138 -8.74 6.21 6.65
C PHE A 138 -8.56 7.55 5.95
N ASN A 139 -9.58 8.41 5.99
CA ASN A 139 -9.45 9.80 5.57
C ASN A 139 -9.30 10.75 6.78
N GLN A 140 -9.20 12.06 6.53
CA GLN A 140 -9.07 13.10 7.56
C GLN A 140 -10.30 13.22 8.47
N ARG A 141 -11.45 12.67 8.08
CA ARG A 141 -12.67 12.59 8.89
C ARG A 141 -12.74 11.33 9.76
N LYS A 142 -11.67 10.52 9.78
CA LYS A 142 -11.58 9.23 10.49
C LYS A 142 -12.53 8.16 9.93
N GLU A 143 -12.97 8.32 8.69
CA GLU A 143 -13.81 7.33 8.00
C GLU A 143 -12.92 6.29 7.32
N LEU A 144 -13.27 5.00 7.47
CA LEU A 144 -12.60 3.93 6.73
C LEU A 144 -13.10 3.95 5.29
N VAL A 145 -12.23 4.33 4.35
CA VAL A 145 -12.59 4.46 2.93
C VAL A 145 -12.25 3.21 2.13
N LEU A 146 -11.23 2.47 2.55
CA LEU A 146 -10.80 1.22 1.94
C LEU A 146 -10.31 0.23 2.99
N GLU A 147 -10.66 -1.04 2.82
CA GLU A 147 -10.00 -2.15 3.50
C GLU A 147 -9.73 -3.31 2.55
N GLY A 148 -8.81 -4.20 2.90
CA GLY A 148 -8.46 -5.34 2.07
C GLY A 148 -7.33 -6.18 2.66
N THR A 149 -6.78 -7.08 1.87
CA THR A 149 -5.64 -7.92 2.26
C THR A 149 -4.64 -8.07 1.13
N GLN A 150 -3.37 -8.07 1.47
CA GLN A 150 -2.23 -8.38 0.61
C GLN A 150 -1.54 -9.63 1.14
N LYS A 151 -1.21 -10.61 0.31
CA LYS A 151 -0.44 -11.79 0.73
C LYS A 151 0.94 -11.81 0.10
N PHE A 152 1.98 -11.88 0.92
CA PHE A 152 3.36 -11.96 0.47
C PHE A 152 3.98 -13.30 0.82
N LEU A 153 4.73 -13.87 -0.13
CA LEU A 153 5.55 -15.05 0.10
C LEU A 153 6.93 -14.60 0.59
N ILE A 154 7.29 -14.98 1.80
CA ILE A 154 8.54 -14.60 2.47
C ILE A 154 9.37 -15.86 2.75
N ARG A 155 10.68 -15.82 2.47
CA ARG A 155 11.61 -16.89 2.83
C ARG A 155 11.67 -17.06 4.35
N LYS A 156 11.75 -18.31 4.78
CA LYS A 156 12.17 -18.64 6.15
C LYS A 156 13.67 -18.38 6.27
N ARG A 157 14.12 -18.12 7.50
CA ARG A 157 15.53 -17.95 7.80
C ARG A 157 16.32 -19.18 7.31
N PRO A 158 17.45 -19.00 6.58
CA PRO A 158 18.32 -20.11 6.22
C PRO A 158 18.77 -20.83 7.49
N ALA A 159 18.73 -22.17 7.47
CA ALA A 159 19.50 -22.93 8.44
C ALA A 159 20.98 -22.64 8.16
N GLY A 160 21.71 -22.17 9.17
CA GLY A 160 23.15 -21.98 9.10
C GLY A 160 23.90 -23.29 8.90
#